data_AF-A0A1V5DT66-F1
#
_entry.id   AF-A0A1V5DT66-F1
#
_cell.length_a   1.000
_cell.length_b   1.000
_cell.length_c   1.000
_cell.angle_alpha   90.00
_cell.angle_beta   90.00
_cell.angle_gamma   90.00
#
_symmetry.space_group_name_H-M   'P 1'
#
loop_
_entity.id
_entity.type
_entity.pdbx_description
1 polymer ?
#
loop_
_entity_poly.entity_id
_entity_poly.type
_entity_poly.pdbx_seq_one_letter_code
_entity_poly.pdbx_strand_id
1 'polypeptide(L)' 'MKEGPFALMDKVGLDTIYDIEMVYYNESKMPHDKPPDALLEMVKRGELGVKSGKGFYTYPDPEFLRPDFLTPKED' A
#
# COMPACT_ATOMS: atom_id res chain seq x y z
N MET A 1 -7.80 -1.47 -16.35
CA MET A 1 -7.80 -0.79 -15.04
C MET A 1 -6.90 0.42 -15.15
N LYS A 2 -7.28 1.58 -14.58
CA LYS A 2 -6.43 2.79 -14.55
C LYS A 2 -5.43 2.81 -13.38
N GLU A 3 -5.53 1.86 -12.47
CA GLU A 3 -4.82 1.84 -11.19
C GLU A 3 -4.20 0.47 -10.94
N GLY A 4 -2.99 0.45 -10.37
CA GLY A 4 -2.26 -0.77 -10.01
C GLY A 4 -2.57 -1.27 -8.59
N PRO A 5 -1.99 -2.40 -8.17
CA PRO A 5 -2.29 -3.03 -6.88
C PRO A 5 -2.08 -2.10 -5.68
N PHE A 6 -0.99 -1.33 -5.66
CA PHE A 6 -0.72 -0.39 -4.57
C PHE A 6 -1.75 0.73 -4.45
N ALA A 7 -2.28 1.22 -5.58
CA ALA A 7 -3.35 2.22 -5.57
C ALA A 7 -4.68 1.63 -5.08
N LEU A 8 -4.94 0.34 -5.38
CA LEU A 8 -6.09 -0.38 -4.85
C LEU A 8 -5.96 -0.61 -3.33
N MET A 9 -4.77 -0.96 -2.85
CA MET A 9 -4.48 -1.10 -1.42
C MET A 9 -4.71 0.22 -0.67
N ASP A 10 -4.22 1.35 -1.20
CA ASP A 10 -4.43 2.68 -0.62
C ASP A 10 -5.92 3.07 -0.57
N LYS A 11 -6.73 2.59 -1.52
CA LYS A 11 -8.18 2.79 -1.51
C LYS A 11 -8.89 1.97 -0.43
N VAL A 12 -8.47 0.72 -0.22
CA VAL A 12 -9.01 -0.15 0.84
C VAL A 12 -8.59 0.34 2.22
N GLY A 13 -7.35 0.81 2.35
CA GLY A 13 -6.72 1.23 3.58
C GLY A 13 -5.66 0.24 4.04
N LEU A 14 -4.44 0.73 4.28
CA LEU A 14 -3.28 -0.14 4.58
C LEU A 14 -3.37 -0.84 5.94
N ASP A 15 -4.11 -0.26 6.89
CA ASP A 15 -4.48 -0.92 8.15
C ASP A 15 -5.39 -2.13 7.91
N THR A 16 -6.43 -1.97 7.09
CA THR A 16 -7.32 -3.08 6.71
C THR A 16 -6.56 -4.19 5.99
N ILE A 17 -5.65 -3.83 5.09
CA ILE A 17 -4.80 -4.80 4.38
C ILE A 17 -3.91 -5.56 5.37
N TYR A 18 -3.25 -4.85 6.28
CA TYR A 18 -2.41 -5.47 7.31
C TYR A 18 -3.20 -6.46 8.18
N ASP A 19 -4.41 -6.09 8.60
CA ASP A 19 -5.27 -6.98 9.40
C ASP A 19 -5.64 -8.26 8.64
N ILE A 20 -5.96 -8.16 7.35
CA ILE A 20 -6.26 -9.32 6.49
C ILE A 20 -5.03 -10.23 6.36
N GLU A 21 -3.86 -9.67 6.08
CA GLU A 21 -2.62 -10.46 5.97
C GLU A 21 -2.26 -11.13 7.31
N MET A 22 -2.49 -10.46 8.44
CA MET A 22 -2.32 -11.05 9.77
C MET A 22 -3.29 -12.20 10.05
N VAL A 23 -4.51 -12.18 9.51
CA VAL A 23 -5.43 -13.32 9.58
C VAL A 23 -4.83 -14.52 8.86
N TYR A 24 -4.35 -14.35 7.62
CA TYR A 24 -3.73 -15.43 6.86
C TYR A 24 -2.50 -15.99 7.56
N TYR A 25 -1.59 -15.12 8.03
CA TYR A 25 -0.43 -15.56 8.79
C TYR A 25 -0.80 -16.29 10.07
N ASN A 26 -1.85 -15.85 10.77
CA ASN A 26 -2.27 -16.47 12.00
C ASN A 26 -2.87 -17.86 11.80
N GLU A 27 -3.50 -18.12 10.65
CA GLU A 27 -4.02 -19.43 10.30
C GLU A 27 -2.91 -20.37 9.81
N SER A 28 -2.03 -19.89 8.91
CA SER A 28 -1.02 -20.74 8.28
C SER A 28 0.24 -20.95 9.13
N LYS A 29 0.60 -19.94 9.93
CA LYS A 29 1.91 -19.81 10.63
C LYS A 29 3.12 -19.88 9.70
N MET A 30 2.93 -19.74 8.39
CA MET A 30 4.01 -19.81 7.41
C MET A 30 4.73 -18.47 7.30
N PRO A 31 6.08 -18.43 7.32
CA PRO A 31 6.82 -17.17 7.24
C PRO A 31 6.54 -16.32 6.00
N HIS A 32 6.16 -16.93 4.87
CA HIS A 32 5.85 -16.20 3.64
C HIS A 32 4.49 -15.52 3.65
N ASP A 33 3.59 -15.91 4.55
CA ASP A 33 2.29 -15.25 4.74
C ASP A 33 2.38 -14.10 5.75
N LYS A 34 3.53 -13.94 6.43
CA LYS A 34 3.72 -12.83 7.35
C LYS A 34 3.70 -11.51 6.56
N PRO A 35 2.86 -10.52 6.94
CA PRO A 35 2.89 -9.21 6.34
C PRO A 35 4.32 -8.62 6.34
N PRO A 36 4.75 -7.95 5.26
CA PRO A 36 6.04 -7.28 5.23
C PRO A 36 6.15 -6.22 6.34
N ASP A 37 7.30 -6.13 7.02
CA ASP A 37 7.49 -5.15 8.09
C ASP A 37 7.30 -3.69 7.59
N ALA A 38 7.59 -3.44 6.31
CA ALA A 38 7.34 -2.14 5.68
C ALA A 38 5.87 -1.71 5.74
N LEU A 39 4.93 -2.64 5.57
CA LEU A 39 3.49 -2.36 5.66
C LEU A 39 3.11 -1.96 7.09
N LEU A 40 3.61 -2.70 8.10
CA LEU A 40 3.40 -2.37 9.51
C LEU A 40 3.92 -0.97 9.86
N GLU A 41 5.10 -0.61 9.37
CA GLU A 41 5.66 0.72 9.63
C GLU A 41 4.88 1.85 8.96
N MET A 42 4.28 1.62 7.79
CA MET A 42 3.35 2.59 7.17
C MET A 42 2.09 2.79 8.03
N VAL A 43 1.49 1.69 8.52
CA VAL A 43 0.33 1.74 9.41
C VAL A 43 0.66 2.50 10.70
N LYS A 44 1.81 2.23 11.33
CA LYS A 44 2.27 2.94 12.54
C LYS A 44 2.48 4.43 12.33
N ARG A 45 2.88 4.86 11.13
CA ARG A 45 3.01 6.28 10.76
C ARG A 45 1.67 6.95 10.43
N GLY A 46 0.56 6.20 10.40
CA GLY A 46 -0.75 6.72 9.98
C GLY A 46 -0.85 6.95 8.47
N GLU A 47 0.03 6.33 7.67
CA GLU A 47 -0.02 6.36 6.22
C GLU A 47 -0.99 5.28 5.73
N LEU A 48 -2.29 5.54 5.87
CA LEU A 48 -3.36 4.57 5.68
C LEU A 48 -3.99 4.60 4.29
N GLY A 49 -3.35 5.25 3.32
CA GLY A 49 -3.87 5.44 1.96
C GLY A 49 -4.80 6.65 1.85
N VAL A 50 -5.78 6.56 0.95
CA VAL A 50 -6.65 7.68 0.53
C VAL A 50 -7.30 8.39 1.73
N LYS A 51 -7.77 7.62 2.72
CA LYS A 51 -8.47 8.17 3.90
C LYS A 51 -7.60 9.06 4.80
N SER A 52 -6.28 8.94 4.69
CA SER A 52 -5.30 9.70 5.47
C SER A 52 -4.51 10.71 4.63
N GLY A 53 -4.76 10.76 3.31
CA GLY A 53 -4.00 11.59 2.38
C GLY A 53 -2.64 11.01 1.97
N LYS A 54 -2.20 9.89 2.54
CA LYS A 54 -0.92 9.26 2.19
C LYS A 54 -0.92 7.75 2.43
N GLY A 55 -0.39 6.98 1.50
CA GLY A 55 -0.10 5.55 1.63
C GLY A 55 1.13 5.21 0.80
N PHE A 56 0.99 4.32 -0.19
CA PHE A 56 2.00 4.17 -1.25
C PHE A 56 2.14 5.44 -2.10
N TYR A 57 1.05 6.20 -2.24
CA TYR A 57 1.02 7.46 -2.97
C TYR A 57 0.55 8.63 -2.10
N THR A 58 0.77 9.85 -2.58
CA THR A 58 0.26 11.07 -1.96
C THR A 58 -1.10 11.45 -2.55
N TYR A 59 -2.11 11.73 -1.73
CA TYR A 59 -3.46 12.09 -2.19
C TYR A 59 -3.79 13.55 -1.83
N PRO A 60 -4.59 14.27 -2.65
CA PRO A 60 -5.44 13.78 -3.75
C PRO A 60 -4.78 13.69 -5.15
N ASP A 61 -3.50 14.03 -5.28
CA ASP A 61 -2.77 14.03 -6.57
C ASP A 61 -1.67 12.94 -6.60
N PRO A 62 -2.05 11.65 -6.73
CA PRO A 62 -1.10 10.56 -6.62
C PRO A 62 -0.17 10.44 -7.84
N GLU A 63 1.06 10.06 -7.56
CA GLU A 63 2.16 10.00 -8.53
C GLU A 63 1.86 9.10 -9.73
N PHE A 64 1.05 8.04 -9.54
CA PHE A 64 0.68 7.11 -10.63
C PHE A 64 -0.21 7.71 -11.71
N LEU A 65 -0.80 8.90 -11.49
CA LEU A 65 -1.57 9.63 -12.51
C LEU A 65 -0.69 10.44 -13.45
N ARG A 66 0.59 10.63 -13.11
CA ARG A 66 1.52 11.40 -13.94
C ARG A 66 1.81 10.63 -15.25
N PRO A 67 1.82 11.29 -16.42
CA PRO A 67 2.06 10.62 -17.70
C PRO A 67 3.39 9.86 -17.79
N ASP A 68 4.40 10.33 -17.07
CA ASP A 68 5.77 9.81 -17.02
C ASP A 68 6.00 8.81 -15.88
N PHE A 69 4.97 8.39 -15.14
CA PHE A 69 5.12 7.56 -13.94
C PHE A 69 5.89 6.25 -14.17
N LEU A 70 5.71 5.61 -15.33
CA LEU A 70 6.40 4.38 -15.71
C LEU A 70 7.63 4.62 -16.58
N THR A 71 7.96 5.87 -16.85
CA THR A 71 9.11 6.25 -17.67
C THR A 71 10.27 6.57 -16.74
N PRO A 72 11.38 5.81 -16.80
CA PRO A 72 12.59 6.16 -16.07
C PRO A 72 13.04 7.57 -16.44
N LYS A 73 13.45 8.36 -15.45
CA LYS A 73 14.13 9.64 -15.73
C LYS A 73 15.52 9.32 -16.25
N GLU A 74 15.91 9.91 -17.37
CA GLU A 74 17.30 9.92 -17.80
C GLU A 74 18.08 10.79 -16.80
N ASP A 75 19.07 10.19 -16.12
CA ASP A 75 20.01 10.89 -15.23
C ASP A 75 21.08 11.65 -16.06
#